data_AF-A0AAD8YHN2-F1
#
_entry.id   AF-A0AAD8YHN2-F1
#
_cell.length_a   1.000
_cell.length_b   1.000
_cell.length_c   1.000
_cell.angle_alpha   90.00
_cell.angle_beta   90.00
_cell.angle_gamma   90.00
#
_symmetry.space_group_name_H-M   'P 1'
#
loop_
_entity.id
_entity.type
_entity.pdbx_description
1 polymer ?
#
loop_
_entity_poly.entity_id
_entity_poly.type
_entity_poly.pdbx_seq_one_letter_code
_entity_poly.pdbx_strand_id
1 'polypeptide(L)'
;MRHNMTPQPVCTIHERSTRYHWPNRSSMTIPSRSFIKIGLAVTVAYNFAWIFHQHAKLLADPGSSNVDHLMISPDQFDTTLLYNSTSISSSSSRIKSTTTSSLDYSHPNDPRGKSLPLHPTPNYELQQLVSSHTPQYTCSNGLIYIQDHILPDNITHYDIIHPTTGQLTPRKIPRLLHFTSKSRCMTQSFANNLQLWKDALGSKYSIYIHDDAAINKFIYHRRWVEFPELQELMSCITAGAAKADVWRYLMIWEYGGIYSDMDSAPNKFDVDTITTEDDAWFPLEMLGIPAQYWFAASPRHPIMYFSAKSALGAVAWRPDISNNNAAKTTGPGAFKVGFVYFQRLVGDESSGYVTEGLYHGVQNRTVKVVGTKENANEWIQRESIRGKSSNYEQMGMTHFHQTRGKFREMHSMESAVGCLMQRYRMHTDVLVGWDNVV
;
A
#
# COMPACT_ATOMS: atom_id res chain seq x y z
N MET A 1 17.07 44.77 -39.49
CA MET A 1 17.38 44.38 -40.89
C MET A 1 17.19 42.88 -40.99
N ARG A 2 16.30 42.45 -41.90
CA ARG A 2 15.94 41.05 -42.17
C ARG A 2 17.10 40.35 -42.88
N HIS A 3 17.29 39.05 -42.67
CA HIS A 3 17.54 38.12 -43.78
C HIS A 3 17.16 36.68 -43.41
N ASN A 4 16.03 36.25 -43.97
CA ASN A 4 15.71 34.86 -44.30
C ASN A 4 16.59 34.42 -45.47
N MET A 5 17.08 33.19 -45.46
CA MET A 5 17.41 32.45 -46.69
C MET A 5 17.17 30.95 -46.51
N THR A 6 16.06 30.48 -47.08
CA THR A 6 15.95 29.15 -47.71
C THR A 6 16.45 29.22 -49.13
N PRO A 7 17.03 28.13 -49.67
CA PRO A 7 16.53 27.67 -50.97
C PRO A 7 16.45 26.14 -51.13
N GLN A 8 15.41 25.71 -51.85
CA GLN A 8 15.32 24.52 -52.70
C GLN A 8 15.68 24.92 -54.17
N PRO A 9 15.55 24.10 -55.24
CA PRO A 9 15.67 22.62 -55.44
C PRO A 9 16.47 22.23 -56.73
N VAL A 10 16.42 20.93 -57.08
CA VAL A 10 16.52 20.28 -58.42
C VAL A 10 17.91 19.96 -59.00
N CYS A 11 18.14 18.65 -59.24
CA CYS A 11 18.72 18.16 -60.52
C CYS A 11 18.48 16.64 -60.69
N THR A 12 17.65 16.29 -61.67
CA THR A 12 17.55 14.97 -62.34
C THR A 12 18.65 14.84 -63.39
N ILE A 13 19.19 13.63 -63.63
CA ILE A 13 19.51 13.06 -64.95
C ILE A 13 19.76 11.55 -64.86
N HIS A 14 19.27 10.86 -65.90
CA HIS A 14 19.37 9.45 -66.25
C HIS A 14 20.80 8.91 -66.45
N GLU A 15 21.00 7.61 -66.19
CA GLU A 15 21.71 6.75 -67.14
C GLU A 15 21.29 5.27 -67.04
N ARG A 16 21.18 4.63 -68.21
CA ARG A 16 20.85 3.22 -68.46
C ARG A 16 22.13 2.37 -68.52
N SER A 17 21.95 1.04 -68.42
CA SER A 17 22.80 -0.08 -68.93
C SER A 17 23.30 -0.97 -67.78
N THR A 18 23.28 -2.30 -67.77
CA THR A 18 22.91 -3.38 -68.71
C THR A 18 22.71 -4.69 -67.93
N ARG A 19 22.10 -5.67 -68.59
CA ARG A 19 21.73 -7.04 -68.13
C ARG A 19 22.92 -7.89 -67.64
N TYR A 20 22.65 -8.77 -66.67
CA TYR A 20 23.05 -10.18 -66.70
C TYR A 20 22.00 -11.07 -66.00
N HIS A 21 21.51 -12.08 -66.73
CA HIS A 21 20.63 -13.15 -66.26
C HIS A 21 21.48 -14.33 -65.79
N TRP A 22 21.17 -14.89 -64.62
CA TRP A 22 21.54 -16.25 -64.20
C TRP A 22 20.33 -16.94 -63.55
N PRO A 23 20.23 -18.29 -63.64
CA PRO A 23 18.96 -19.01 -63.51
C PRO A 23 18.62 -19.43 -62.07
N ASN A 24 17.32 -19.65 -61.90
CA ASN A 24 16.58 -20.15 -60.75
C ASN A 24 17.29 -21.22 -59.88
N ARG A 25 17.34 -20.93 -58.57
CA ARG A 25 17.19 -21.94 -57.51
C ARG A 25 15.96 -21.58 -56.67
N SER A 26 14.90 -22.35 -56.84
CA SER A 26 13.68 -22.29 -56.02
C SER A 26 13.94 -22.90 -54.64
N SER A 27 14.44 -22.10 -53.70
CA SER A 27 14.32 -22.41 -52.27
C SER A 27 12.97 -21.89 -51.78
N MET A 28 12.14 -22.78 -51.26
CA MET A 28 10.84 -22.48 -50.68
C MET A 28 11.05 -21.71 -49.36
N THR A 29 11.27 -20.40 -49.44
CA THR A 29 11.31 -19.53 -48.27
C THR A 29 9.88 -19.23 -47.84
N ILE A 30 9.42 -19.92 -46.79
CA ILE A 30 8.21 -19.54 -46.07
C ILE A 30 8.44 -18.12 -45.51
N PRO A 31 7.57 -17.13 -45.76
CA PRO A 31 7.77 -15.78 -45.27
C PRO A 31 7.85 -15.79 -43.74
N SER A 32 8.90 -15.24 -43.16
CA SER A 32 9.08 -15.16 -41.69
C SER A 32 7.90 -14.50 -40.97
N ARG A 33 7.13 -13.67 -41.68
CA ARG A 33 5.88 -13.06 -41.20
C ARG A 33 4.73 -14.05 -40.97
N SER A 34 4.75 -15.21 -41.62
CA SER A 34 3.73 -16.25 -41.44
C SER A 34 3.94 -17.05 -40.15
N PHE A 35 5.19 -17.30 -39.76
CA PHE A 35 5.51 -17.98 -38.49
C PHE A 35 5.12 -17.15 -37.26
N ILE A 36 5.31 -15.83 -37.32
CA ILE A 36 4.91 -14.93 -36.22
C ILE A 36 3.38 -14.92 -36.04
N LYS A 37 2.63 -14.89 -37.15
CA LYS A 37 1.15 -14.91 -37.10
C LYS A 37 0.59 -16.24 -36.58
N ILE A 38 1.17 -17.36 -37.01
CA ILE A 38 0.77 -18.69 -36.54
C ILE A 38 1.14 -18.86 -35.06
N GLY A 39 2.34 -18.44 -34.65
CA GLY A 39 2.75 -18.47 -33.24
C GLY A 39 1.81 -17.65 -32.35
N LEU A 40 1.46 -16.43 -32.77
CA LEU A 40 0.51 -15.59 -32.02
C LEU A 40 -0.89 -16.25 -31.94
N ALA A 41 -1.40 -16.80 -33.05
CA ALA A 41 -2.70 -17.44 -33.07
C ALA A 41 -2.75 -18.71 -32.20
N VAL A 42 -1.69 -19.52 -32.19
CA VAL A 42 -1.57 -20.72 -31.35
C VAL A 42 -1.49 -20.33 -29.86
N THR A 43 -0.70 -19.31 -29.52
CA THR A 43 -0.64 -18.79 -28.14
C THR A 43 -1.99 -18.27 -27.68
N VAL A 44 -2.69 -17.49 -28.51
CA VAL A 44 -4.04 -17.00 -28.19
C VAL A 44 -5.01 -18.16 -28.01
N ALA A 45 -5.05 -19.12 -28.92
CA ALA A 45 -5.94 -20.28 -28.83
C ALA A 45 -5.67 -21.15 -27.59
N TYR A 46 -4.40 -21.37 -27.24
CA TYR A 46 -4.00 -22.09 -26.03
C TYR A 46 -4.49 -21.38 -24.77
N ASN A 47 -4.31 -20.05 -24.69
CA ASN A 47 -4.78 -19.26 -23.56
C ASN A 47 -6.32 -19.28 -23.43
N PHE A 48 -7.05 -19.17 -24.54
CA PHE A 48 -8.52 -19.28 -24.53
C PHE A 48 -8.99 -20.67 -24.09
N ALA A 49 -8.36 -21.74 -24.58
CA ALA A 49 -8.69 -23.11 -24.16
C ALA A 49 -8.41 -23.34 -22.67
N TRP A 50 -7.31 -22.80 -22.15
CA TRP A 50 -6.97 -22.89 -20.73
C TRP A 50 -7.96 -22.10 -19.85
N ILE A 51 -8.32 -20.86 -20.23
CA ILE A 51 -9.34 -20.06 -19.51
C ILE A 51 -10.69 -20.79 -19.51
N PHE A 52 -11.10 -21.34 -20.66
CA PHE A 52 -12.33 -22.10 -20.76
C PHE A 52 -12.31 -23.35 -19.86
N HIS A 53 -11.17 -24.03 -19.75
CA HIS A 53 -10.98 -25.17 -18.84
C HIS A 53 -11.08 -24.76 -17.36
N GLN A 54 -10.49 -23.62 -16.97
CA GLN A 54 -10.62 -23.11 -15.60
C GLN A 54 -12.06 -22.70 -15.27
N HIS A 55 -12.75 -22.06 -16.22
CA HIS A 55 -14.17 -21.71 -16.06
C HIS A 55 -15.06 -22.96 -16.03
N ALA A 56 -14.79 -23.98 -16.85
CA ALA A 56 -15.51 -25.24 -16.82
C ALA A 56 -15.32 -25.97 -15.49
N LYS A 57 -14.12 -25.92 -14.88
CA LYS A 57 -13.88 -26.45 -13.53
C LYS A 57 -14.64 -25.68 -12.44
N LEU A 58 -14.67 -24.35 -12.53
CA LEU A 58 -15.44 -23.50 -11.60
C LEU A 58 -16.96 -23.71 -11.72
N LEU A 59 -17.46 -23.97 -12.92
CA LEU A 59 -18.89 -24.21 -13.18
C LEU A 59 -19.32 -25.65 -12.94
N ALA A 60 -18.36 -26.59 -12.85
CA ALA A 60 -18.64 -27.99 -12.57
C ALA A 60 -18.79 -28.31 -11.07
N ASP A 61 -18.62 -27.33 -10.16
CA ASP A 61 -18.92 -27.50 -8.74
C ASP A 61 -20.41 -27.20 -8.48
N PRO A 62 -21.26 -28.23 -8.27
CA PRO A 62 -22.71 -28.06 -8.17
C PRO A 62 -23.17 -27.41 -6.84
N GLY A 63 -22.23 -27.07 -5.94
CA GLY A 63 -22.54 -26.57 -4.59
C GLY A 63 -22.42 -25.05 -4.38
N SER A 64 -21.89 -24.28 -5.34
CA SER A 64 -21.51 -22.88 -5.10
C SER A 64 -22.52 -21.88 -5.69
N SER A 65 -23.65 -21.66 -5.00
CA SER A 65 -24.62 -20.62 -5.37
C SER A 65 -24.38 -19.26 -4.67
N ASN A 66 -23.21 -19.01 -4.08
CA ASN A 66 -22.96 -17.74 -3.40
C ASN A 66 -21.49 -17.28 -3.49
N VAL A 67 -21.15 -16.61 -4.58
CA VAL A 67 -19.79 -16.12 -4.92
C VAL A 67 -19.25 -15.11 -3.88
N ASP A 68 -20.13 -14.43 -3.14
CA ASP A 68 -19.74 -13.45 -2.12
C ASP A 68 -19.14 -14.09 -0.85
N HIS A 69 -19.38 -15.38 -0.60
CA HIS A 69 -18.80 -16.08 0.56
C HIS A 69 -17.40 -16.66 0.28
N LEU A 70 -17.08 -16.92 -0.99
CA LEU A 70 -15.81 -17.51 -1.42
C LEU A 70 -14.64 -16.51 -1.44
N MET A 71 -14.93 -15.21 -1.53
CA MET A 71 -13.87 -14.19 -1.47
C MET A 71 -13.40 -13.85 -0.04
N ILE A 72 -13.96 -14.49 1.00
CA ILE A 72 -13.64 -14.19 2.41
C ILE A 72 -13.32 -15.46 3.23
N SER A 73 -13.47 -16.67 2.68
CA SER A 73 -13.02 -17.88 3.38
C SER A 73 -11.53 -18.14 3.09
N PRO A 74 -10.67 -18.30 4.11
CA PRO A 74 -9.26 -18.68 3.94
C PRO A 74 -9.05 -20.08 3.35
N ASP A 75 -10.11 -20.89 3.24
CA ASP A 75 -10.05 -22.34 3.03
C ASP A 75 -9.79 -22.80 1.58
N GLN A 76 -9.69 -21.89 0.60
CA GLN A 76 -9.50 -22.26 -0.81
C GLN A 76 -8.12 -21.93 -1.41
N PHE A 77 -7.11 -21.62 -0.60
CA PHE A 77 -5.74 -21.50 -1.09
C PHE A 77 -5.00 -22.85 -1.03
N ASP A 78 -4.66 -23.36 -2.21
CA ASP A 78 -4.02 -24.65 -2.50
C ASP A 78 -2.74 -24.89 -1.68
N THR A 79 -2.66 -26.05 -1.02
CA THR A 79 -1.65 -26.40 0.01
C THR A 79 -0.48 -27.23 -0.53
N THR A 80 -0.34 -27.41 -1.84
CA THR A 80 0.54 -28.44 -2.41
C THR A 80 2.03 -28.10 -2.57
N LEU A 81 2.56 -26.99 -2.02
CA LEU A 81 3.94 -26.55 -2.36
C LEU A 81 4.92 -26.29 -1.20
N LEU A 82 4.67 -26.73 0.03
CA LEU A 82 5.65 -26.55 1.12
C LEU A 82 6.00 -27.87 1.81
N TYR A 83 6.87 -28.65 1.15
CA TYR A 83 7.68 -29.66 1.84
C TYR A 83 9.02 -29.82 1.12
N ASN A 84 10.04 -29.09 1.59
CA ASN A 84 11.43 -29.53 1.70
C ASN A 84 12.34 -28.33 2.05
N SER A 85 12.69 -28.19 3.32
CA SER A 85 13.87 -27.42 3.72
C SER A 85 14.62 -28.16 4.83
N THR A 86 15.67 -28.86 4.41
CA THR A 86 16.68 -29.46 5.28
C THR A 86 17.55 -28.39 5.93
N SER A 87 17.78 -28.56 7.23
CA SER A 87 18.65 -27.77 8.09
C SER A 87 20.12 -27.78 7.64
N ILE A 88 20.75 -26.60 7.59
CA ILE A 88 22.22 -26.47 7.54
C ILE A 88 22.70 -25.66 8.74
N SER A 89 23.66 -26.25 9.46
CA SER A 89 24.27 -25.79 10.69
C SER A 89 25.37 -24.74 10.49
N SER A 90 25.53 -23.92 11.52
CA SER A 90 26.48 -22.83 11.76
C SER A 90 27.97 -23.20 11.78
N SER A 91 28.84 -22.24 11.39
CA SER A 91 30.19 -22.08 11.97
C SER A 91 30.83 -20.69 11.77
N SER A 92 31.08 -20.04 12.92
CA SER A 92 31.99 -18.98 13.41
C SER A 92 33.01 -18.18 12.56
N SER A 93 33.07 -16.87 12.92
CA SER A 93 34.23 -15.98 13.23
C SER A 93 35.01 -15.23 12.12
N ARG A 94 35.14 -13.88 12.19
CA ARG A 94 36.27 -13.11 12.81
C ARG A 94 36.16 -11.59 12.50
N ILE A 95 36.65 -10.75 13.44
CA ILE A 95 36.52 -9.28 13.54
C ILE A 95 37.70 -8.52 12.88
N LYS A 96 37.44 -7.39 12.20
CA LYS A 96 38.04 -6.02 12.43
C LYS A 96 38.02 -5.14 11.17
N SER A 97 37.37 -3.97 11.25
CA SER A 97 37.87 -2.70 10.68
C SER A 97 37.03 -1.52 11.19
N THR A 98 37.67 -0.63 11.94
CA THR A 98 37.18 0.69 12.34
C THR A 98 37.26 1.66 11.18
N THR A 99 36.11 1.93 10.57
CA THR A 99 35.87 3.06 9.66
C THR A 99 34.48 3.59 10.01
N THR A 100 34.37 4.90 10.20
CA THR A 100 33.14 5.64 10.52
C THR A 100 31.90 4.99 9.93
N SER A 101 31.16 4.24 10.76
CA SER A 101 30.03 3.43 10.32
C SER A 101 28.89 4.37 9.97
N SER A 102 28.76 4.64 8.68
CA SER A 102 27.44 4.65 8.04
C SER A 102 26.69 3.45 8.63
N LEU A 103 25.75 3.70 9.55
CA LEU A 103 24.86 2.69 10.12
C LEU A 103 24.11 2.07 8.93
N ASP A 104 24.61 0.95 8.46
CA ASP A 104 24.02 0.19 7.38
C ASP A 104 22.74 -0.42 7.96
N TYR A 105 21.58 0.22 7.73
CA TYR A 105 20.27 -0.33 8.06
C TYR A 105 19.91 -1.43 7.04
N SER A 106 20.82 -2.37 6.80
CA SER A 106 20.50 -3.62 6.14
C SER A 106 19.72 -4.47 7.15
N HIS A 107 18.40 -4.25 7.20
CA HIS A 107 17.53 -5.12 8.00
C HIS A 107 17.60 -6.52 7.37
N PRO A 108 17.99 -7.58 8.12
CA PRO A 108 18.26 -8.92 7.58
C PRO A 108 17.03 -9.63 6.98
N ASN A 109 15.87 -8.95 6.91
CA ASN A 109 14.58 -9.55 6.65
C ASN A 109 13.74 -8.82 5.56
N ASP A 110 14.32 -8.03 4.64
CA ASP A 110 13.58 -7.80 3.38
C ASP A 110 13.43 -9.19 2.72
N PRO A 111 12.21 -9.67 2.41
CA PRO A 111 12.02 -10.99 1.82
C PRO A 111 12.76 -11.17 0.49
N ARG A 112 13.23 -10.07 -0.13
CA ARG A 112 14.04 -10.08 -1.36
C ARG A 112 15.55 -9.90 -1.10
N GLY A 113 15.98 -9.86 0.16
CA GLY A 113 17.38 -9.65 0.54
C GLY A 113 17.94 -8.28 0.16
N LYS A 114 17.10 -7.28 -0.10
CA LYS A 114 17.55 -5.91 -0.40
C LYS A 114 17.66 -5.10 0.89
N SER A 115 18.70 -4.28 1.00
CA SER A 115 18.76 -3.26 2.05
C SER A 115 17.50 -2.40 1.98
N LEU A 116 16.94 -2.07 3.14
CA LEU A 116 15.81 -1.14 3.23
C LEU A 116 16.15 0.13 2.44
N PRO A 117 15.16 0.77 1.78
CA PRO A 117 15.37 2.15 1.37
C PRO A 117 15.75 2.92 2.64
N LEU A 118 17.00 3.38 2.66
CA LEU A 118 17.45 4.25 3.72
C LEU A 118 16.67 5.54 3.57
N HIS A 119 15.85 5.84 4.57
CA HIS A 119 15.32 7.17 4.79
C HIS A 119 16.29 7.86 5.76
N PRO A 120 17.39 8.46 5.29
CA PRO A 120 18.37 9.07 6.19
C PRO A 120 17.77 10.23 6.99
N THR A 121 16.71 10.84 6.45
CA THR A 121 16.00 11.97 7.07
C THR A 121 14.48 11.81 6.90
N PRO A 122 13.85 10.81 7.58
CA PRO A 122 12.43 10.49 7.37
C PRO A 122 11.51 11.68 7.60
N ASN A 123 11.75 12.48 8.66
CA ASN A 123 10.95 13.67 8.92
C ASN A 123 11.07 14.71 7.80
N TYR A 124 12.25 14.86 7.17
CA TYR A 124 12.44 15.78 6.03
C TYR A 124 11.68 15.30 4.80
N GLU A 125 11.77 14.02 4.46
CA GLU A 125 11.01 13.45 3.33
C GLU A 125 9.50 13.57 3.54
N LEU A 126 9.01 13.23 4.74
CA LEU A 126 7.61 13.41 5.11
C LEU A 126 7.20 14.87 5.06
N GLN A 127 8.05 15.78 5.53
CA GLN A 127 7.83 17.22 5.39
C GLN A 127 7.70 17.59 3.91
N GLN A 128 8.57 17.11 3.02
CA GLN A 128 8.44 17.37 1.58
C GLN A 128 7.14 16.81 1.00
N LEU A 129 6.66 15.66 1.47
CA LEU A 129 5.39 15.09 1.03
C LEU A 129 4.19 15.99 1.40
N VAL A 130 4.18 16.50 2.63
CA VAL A 130 3.06 17.27 3.18
C VAL A 130 3.20 18.79 2.97
N SER A 131 4.38 19.25 2.55
CA SER A 131 4.67 20.66 2.20
C SER A 131 4.05 21.00 0.86
N SER A 132 2.73 21.10 0.84
CA SER A 132 1.98 21.49 -0.33
C SER A 132 1.70 23.00 -0.37
N HIS A 133 1.92 23.76 0.72
CA HIS A 133 1.25 25.05 0.86
C HIS A 133 2.09 26.22 1.41
N THR A 134 2.11 27.25 0.58
CA THR A 134 2.56 28.64 0.75
C THR A 134 2.05 29.27 2.05
N PRO A 135 2.74 30.27 2.65
CA PRO A 135 2.37 30.93 3.91
C PRO A 135 0.97 31.61 3.98
N GLN A 136 0.13 31.48 2.96
CA GLN A 136 -1.15 32.19 2.81
C GLN A 136 -2.32 31.24 2.53
N TYR A 137 -2.41 30.12 3.24
CA TYR A 137 -3.61 29.29 3.16
C TYR A 137 -4.75 29.92 3.97
N THR A 138 -5.78 30.39 3.27
CA THR A 138 -7.03 30.83 3.88
C THR A 138 -8.06 29.71 3.77
N CYS A 139 -8.51 29.18 4.90
CA CYS A 139 -9.63 28.25 4.93
C CYS A 139 -10.95 29.00 4.71
N SER A 140 -11.92 28.34 4.08
CA SER A 140 -13.27 28.88 3.97
C SER A 140 -13.88 29.14 5.35
N ASN A 141 -14.82 30.08 5.42
CA ASN A 141 -15.42 30.55 6.68
C ASN A 141 -15.86 29.38 7.59
N GLY A 142 -15.35 29.38 8.83
CA GLY A 142 -15.65 28.39 9.85
C GLY A 142 -14.71 27.18 9.90
N LEU A 143 -13.82 27.01 8.92
CA LEU A 143 -12.78 25.99 8.94
C LEU A 143 -11.46 26.56 9.46
N ILE A 144 -10.66 25.70 10.08
CA ILE A 144 -9.39 26.01 10.73
C ILE A 144 -8.28 25.31 9.98
N TYR A 145 -7.24 26.06 9.65
CA TYR A 145 -6.04 25.50 9.03
C TYR A 145 -5.22 24.74 10.07
N ILE A 146 -4.90 23.49 9.76
CA ILE A 146 -4.14 22.61 10.64
C ILE A 146 -2.70 22.48 10.13
N GLN A 147 -1.77 22.91 10.99
CA GLN A 147 -0.33 22.70 10.82
C GLN A 147 0.12 21.38 11.40
N ASP A 148 1.09 20.77 10.71
CA ASP A 148 1.85 19.63 11.22
C ASP A 148 2.64 20.05 12.47
N HIS A 149 2.93 19.08 13.31
CA HIS A 149 3.81 19.24 14.47
C HIS A 149 5.05 18.39 14.23
N ILE A 150 6.18 18.99 13.90
CA ILE A 150 7.37 18.24 13.44
C ILE A 150 8.49 18.38 14.46
N LEU A 151 8.98 17.24 14.93
CA LEU A 151 10.15 17.14 15.81
C LEU A 151 11.35 16.58 15.04
N PRO A 152 12.59 16.86 15.47
CA PRO A 152 13.80 16.32 14.82
C PRO A 152 13.90 14.78 14.91
N ASP A 153 14.61 14.16 13.94
CA ASP A 153 14.76 12.70 13.84
C ASP A 153 15.38 12.06 15.08
N ASN A 154 16.28 12.76 15.78
CA ASN A 154 16.90 12.24 17.01
C ASN A 154 15.91 12.11 18.20
N ILE A 155 14.76 12.80 18.15
CA ILE A 155 13.67 12.64 19.13
C ILE A 155 12.72 11.52 18.70
N THR A 156 12.41 11.46 17.40
CA THR A 156 11.36 10.57 16.89
C THR A 156 11.82 9.14 16.64
N HIS A 157 13.10 8.93 16.31
CA HIS A 157 13.61 7.60 15.91
C HIS A 157 14.48 6.95 16.98
N TYR A 158 14.79 7.65 18.07
CA TYR A 158 15.71 7.16 19.09
C TYR A 158 15.17 7.38 20.52
N ASP A 159 15.60 6.53 21.45
CA ASP A 159 15.43 6.70 22.89
C ASP A 159 16.77 6.95 23.57
N ILE A 160 16.77 7.71 24.66
CA ILE A 160 17.94 7.91 25.51
C ILE A 160 17.99 6.74 26.50
N ILE A 161 18.94 5.82 26.32
CA ILE A 161 19.16 4.67 27.22
C ILE A 161 19.75 5.14 28.54
N HIS A 162 20.69 6.09 28.47
CA HIS A 162 21.49 6.54 29.60
C HIS A 162 21.49 8.06 29.66
N PRO A 163 20.76 8.67 30.60
CA PRO A 163 20.67 10.12 30.73
C PRO A 163 22.03 10.80 30.93
N THR A 164 22.97 10.10 31.57
CA THR A 164 24.31 10.62 31.88
C THR A 164 25.26 10.59 30.70
N THR A 165 25.14 9.62 29.80
CA THR A 165 26.02 9.49 28.63
C THR A 165 25.38 10.03 27.35
N GLY A 166 24.07 10.26 27.34
CA GLY A 166 23.31 10.64 26.14
C GLY A 166 23.25 9.53 25.10
N GLN A 167 23.54 8.28 25.47
CA GLN A 167 23.55 7.17 24.52
C GLN A 167 22.14 6.93 23.96
N LEU A 168 22.03 6.98 22.64
CA LEU A 168 20.80 6.78 21.90
C LEU A 168 20.65 5.31 21.48
N THR A 169 19.46 4.73 21.64
CA THR A 169 19.05 3.48 21.00
C THR A 169 18.04 3.76 19.92
N PRO A 170 18.20 3.21 18.70
CA PRO A 170 17.13 3.24 17.70
C PRO A 170 15.86 2.57 18.23
N ARG A 171 14.70 3.10 17.85
CA ARG A 171 13.38 2.48 18.09
C ARG A 171 12.95 1.69 16.87
N LYS A 172 12.25 0.57 17.08
CA LYS A 172 11.62 -0.18 15.97
C LYS A 172 10.44 0.59 15.37
N ILE A 173 9.49 1.03 16.21
CA ILE A 173 8.38 1.89 15.80
C ILE A 173 8.79 3.35 16.04
N PRO A 174 8.99 4.15 14.98
CA PRO A 174 9.33 5.57 15.13
C PRO A 174 8.13 6.36 15.65
N ARG A 175 8.39 7.48 16.34
CA ARG A 175 7.37 8.36 16.91
C ARG A 175 6.81 9.32 15.85
N LEU A 176 6.19 8.74 14.84
CA LEU A 176 5.52 9.45 13.75
C LEU A 176 4.04 9.11 13.84
N LEU A 177 3.16 10.10 13.90
CA LEU A 177 1.71 9.92 13.85
C LEU A 177 1.18 10.50 12.55
N HIS A 178 0.44 9.68 11.81
CA HIS A 178 -0.08 10.00 10.50
C HIS A 178 -1.61 10.03 10.52
N PHE A 179 -2.18 11.15 10.08
CA PHE A 179 -3.59 11.30 9.77
C PHE A 179 -3.80 11.49 8.28
N THR A 180 -4.92 11.01 7.77
CA THR A 180 -5.40 11.32 6.41
C THR A 180 -6.58 12.27 6.47
N SER A 181 -6.60 13.26 5.60
CA SER A 181 -7.73 14.19 5.40
C SER A 181 -7.92 14.50 3.93
N LYS A 182 -9.07 15.09 3.57
CA LYS A 182 -9.25 15.65 2.23
C LYS A 182 -8.40 16.92 2.05
N SER A 183 -8.36 17.75 3.08
CA SER A 183 -7.62 19.03 3.09
C SER A 183 -7.09 19.33 4.49
N ARG A 184 -6.24 20.36 4.60
CA ARG A 184 -5.76 20.89 5.89
C ARG A 184 -6.76 21.81 6.59
N CYS A 185 -7.89 22.12 5.98
CA CYS A 185 -8.96 22.93 6.58
C CYS A 185 -9.97 22.01 7.24
N MET A 186 -10.04 22.06 8.57
CA MET A 186 -10.90 21.19 9.39
C MET A 186 -11.94 21.98 10.16
N THR A 187 -13.06 21.36 10.53
CA THR A 187 -13.99 22.01 11.48
C THR A 187 -13.36 22.12 12.86
N GLN A 188 -13.91 23.00 13.72
CA GLN A 188 -13.45 23.13 15.10
C GLN A 188 -13.46 21.80 15.86
N SER A 189 -14.44 20.92 15.64
CA SER A 189 -14.52 19.62 16.32
C SER A 189 -13.34 18.71 15.97
N PHE A 190 -12.95 18.64 14.70
CA PHE A 190 -11.78 17.88 14.25
C PHE A 190 -10.47 18.52 14.69
N ALA A 191 -10.38 19.86 14.65
CA ALA A 191 -9.22 20.59 15.16
C ALA A 191 -9.00 20.33 16.66
N ASN A 192 -10.07 20.35 17.46
CA ASN A 192 -10.02 20.03 18.89
C ASN A 192 -9.62 18.58 19.12
N ASN A 193 -10.16 17.64 18.34
CA ASN A 193 -9.78 16.22 18.44
C ASN A 193 -8.29 15.99 18.15
N LEU A 194 -7.75 16.68 17.13
CA LEU A 194 -6.32 16.62 16.85
C LEU A 194 -5.48 17.28 17.96
N GLN A 195 -5.99 18.32 18.61
CA GLN A 195 -5.30 18.92 19.75
C GLN A 195 -5.14 17.91 20.89
N LEU A 196 -6.10 17.02 21.13
CA LEU A 196 -5.95 15.94 22.13
C LEU A 196 -4.75 15.04 21.82
N TRP A 197 -4.49 14.74 20.55
CA TRP A 197 -3.29 13.99 20.14
C TRP A 197 -2.00 14.78 20.34
N LYS A 198 -2.02 16.09 20.03
CA LYS A 198 -0.87 16.98 20.27
C LYS A 198 -0.55 17.06 21.76
N ASP A 199 -1.56 17.15 22.61
CA ASP A 199 -1.39 17.21 24.06
C ASP A 199 -0.85 15.88 24.61
N ALA A 200 -1.37 14.74 24.11
CA ALA A 200 -0.95 13.42 24.56
C ALA A 200 0.47 13.04 24.07
N LEU A 201 0.84 13.40 22.84
CA LEU A 201 2.04 12.86 22.18
C LEU A 201 3.07 13.90 21.74
N GLY A 202 2.70 15.18 21.66
CA GLY A 202 3.49 16.23 21.02
C GLY A 202 4.86 16.50 21.65
N SER A 203 5.12 15.97 22.86
CA SER A 203 6.45 16.05 23.48
C SER A 203 7.50 15.15 22.81
N LYS A 204 7.09 14.06 22.15
CA LYS A 204 8.03 13.11 21.50
C LYS A 204 7.65 12.67 20.10
N TYR A 205 6.42 12.95 19.64
CA TYR A 205 5.94 12.53 18.33
C TYR A 205 5.91 13.68 17.32
N SER A 206 6.34 13.41 16.09
CA SER A 206 5.92 14.21 14.94
C SER A 206 4.51 13.81 14.53
N ILE A 207 3.65 14.78 14.22
CA ILE A 207 2.26 14.58 13.80
C ILE A 207 2.07 15.20 12.42
N TYR A 208 1.72 14.35 11.45
CA TYR A 208 1.58 14.67 10.04
C TYR A 208 0.13 14.57 9.57
N ILE A 209 -0.35 15.62 8.90
CA ILE A 209 -1.66 15.64 8.25
C ILE A 209 -1.47 15.48 6.75
N HIS A 210 -1.85 14.32 6.22
CA HIS A 210 -1.77 14.00 4.80
C HIS A 210 -3.10 14.33 4.13
N ASP A 211 -3.13 15.45 3.42
CA ASP A 211 -4.25 15.80 2.54
C ASP A 211 -4.23 14.99 1.23
N ASP A 212 -5.26 15.14 0.39
CA ASP A 212 -5.33 14.45 -0.91
C ASP A 212 -4.10 14.71 -1.79
N ALA A 213 -3.52 15.91 -1.72
CA ALA A 213 -2.32 16.25 -2.49
C ALA A 213 -1.09 15.49 -2.00
N ALA A 214 -0.89 15.41 -0.68
CA ALA A 214 0.17 14.62 -0.06
C ALA A 214 0.03 13.11 -0.36
N ILE A 215 -1.20 12.58 -0.26
CA ILE A 215 -1.51 11.19 -0.62
C ILE A 215 -1.16 10.93 -2.09
N ASN A 216 -1.61 11.79 -3.01
CA ASN A 216 -1.33 11.63 -4.44
C ASN A 216 0.17 11.71 -4.74
N LYS A 217 0.89 12.67 -4.13
CA LYS A 217 2.34 12.78 -4.27
C LYS A 217 3.04 11.49 -3.82
N PHE A 218 2.64 10.95 -2.68
CA PHE A 218 3.20 9.70 -2.15
C PHE A 218 2.93 8.50 -3.06
N ILE A 219 1.74 8.39 -3.65
CA ILE A 219 1.40 7.25 -4.51
C ILE A 219 2.02 7.38 -5.91
N TYR A 220 1.86 8.53 -6.56
CA TYR A 220 2.11 8.66 -8.00
C TYR A 220 3.50 9.20 -8.35
N HIS A 221 4.22 9.87 -7.45
CA HIS A 221 5.53 10.47 -7.76
C HIS A 221 6.72 9.58 -7.43
N ARG A 222 6.49 8.29 -7.16
CA ARG A 222 7.54 7.29 -6.90
C ARG A 222 7.21 5.96 -7.54
N ARG A 223 8.23 5.17 -7.82
CA ARG A 223 8.07 3.79 -8.30
C ARG A 223 7.89 2.84 -7.13
N TRP A 224 6.91 1.95 -7.24
CA TRP A 224 6.60 0.95 -6.22
C TRP A 224 6.98 -0.45 -6.72
N VAL A 225 8.19 -0.89 -6.41
CA VAL A 225 8.68 -2.19 -6.89
C VAL A 225 7.96 -3.36 -6.21
N GLU A 226 7.57 -3.17 -4.96
CA GLU A 226 6.81 -4.12 -4.13
C GLU A 226 5.34 -4.22 -4.57
N PHE A 227 4.81 -3.13 -5.11
CA PHE A 227 3.40 -2.99 -5.50
C PHE A 227 3.32 -2.40 -6.91
N PRO A 228 3.76 -3.15 -7.94
CA PRO A 228 3.86 -2.61 -9.30
C PRO A 228 2.50 -2.20 -9.88
N GLU A 229 1.39 -2.76 -9.40
CA GLU A 229 0.02 -2.43 -9.83
C GLU A 229 -0.61 -1.27 -9.05
N LEU A 230 0.11 -0.69 -8.08
CA LEU A 230 -0.46 0.22 -7.11
C LEU A 230 -1.03 1.49 -7.75
N GLN A 231 -0.27 2.15 -8.63
CA GLN A 231 -0.68 3.43 -9.20
C GLN A 231 -1.94 3.26 -10.04
N GLU A 232 -1.98 2.19 -10.82
CA GLU A 232 -3.07 1.84 -11.69
C GLU A 232 -4.33 1.50 -10.90
N LEU A 233 -4.22 0.66 -9.87
CA LEU A 233 -5.36 0.32 -9.01
C LEU A 233 -5.85 1.53 -8.20
N MET A 234 -4.96 2.36 -7.67
CA MET A 234 -5.32 3.56 -6.93
C MET A 234 -6.05 4.59 -7.78
N SER A 235 -5.79 4.62 -9.09
CA SER A 235 -6.52 5.47 -10.04
C SER A 235 -7.98 5.03 -10.23
N CYS A 236 -8.25 3.73 -10.07
CA CYS A 236 -9.59 3.13 -10.17
C CYS A 236 -10.42 3.27 -8.88
N ILE A 237 -9.77 3.39 -7.72
CA ILE A 237 -10.50 3.52 -6.45
C ILE A 237 -11.12 4.92 -6.40
N THR A 238 -12.43 5.01 -6.19
CA THR A 238 -13.15 6.29 -6.22
C THR A 238 -13.58 6.73 -4.81
N ALA A 239 -13.85 5.75 -3.94
CA ALA A 239 -14.17 5.99 -2.55
C ALA A 239 -12.94 6.48 -1.77
N GLY A 240 -13.01 7.68 -1.21
CA GLY A 240 -11.92 8.25 -0.40
C GLY A 240 -11.51 7.36 0.78
N ALA A 241 -12.48 6.73 1.44
CA ALA A 241 -12.21 5.77 2.52
C ALA A 241 -11.35 4.58 2.04
N ALA A 242 -11.71 3.98 0.90
CA ALA A 242 -10.94 2.87 0.34
C ALA A 242 -9.52 3.28 -0.08
N LYS A 243 -9.34 4.51 -0.59
CA LYS A 243 -7.99 5.06 -0.85
C LYS A 243 -7.20 5.19 0.45
N ALA A 244 -7.82 5.73 1.51
CA ALA A 244 -7.18 5.91 2.81
C ALA A 244 -6.80 4.57 3.47
N ASP A 245 -7.60 3.52 3.28
CA ASP A 245 -7.29 2.16 3.74
C ASP A 245 -6.05 1.58 3.06
N VAL A 246 -5.93 1.70 1.73
CA VAL A 246 -4.71 1.23 1.02
C VAL A 246 -3.51 2.10 1.41
N TRP A 247 -3.71 3.42 1.46
CA TRP A 247 -2.64 4.37 1.77
C TRP A 247 -2.06 4.15 3.17
N ARG A 248 -2.88 3.90 4.19
CA ARG A 248 -2.37 3.73 5.58
C ARG A 248 -1.44 2.52 5.69
N TYR A 249 -1.72 1.43 5.00
CA TYR A 249 -0.82 0.27 4.98
C TYR A 249 0.50 0.60 4.30
N LEU A 250 0.47 1.35 3.19
CA LEU A 250 1.67 1.73 2.46
C LEU A 250 2.52 2.76 3.22
N MET A 251 1.89 3.73 3.87
CA MET A 251 2.58 4.74 4.68
C MET A 251 3.32 4.10 5.85
N ILE A 252 2.63 3.23 6.60
CA ILE A 252 3.24 2.52 7.73
C ILE A 252 4.23 1.45 7.25
N TRP A 253 4.00 0.80 6.11
CA TRP A 253 5.00 -0.08 5.50
C TRP A 253 6.28 0.67 5.17
N GLU A 254 6.20 1.88 4.60
CA GLU A 254 7.37 2.65 4.19
C GLU A 254 8.09 3.29 5.38
N TYR A 255 7.38 4.10 6.16
CA TYR A 255 7.96 4.96 7.19
C TYR A 255 7.75 4.45 8.62
N GLY A 256 6.95 3.39 8.81
CA GLY A 256 6.54 2.95 10.13
C GLY A 256 5.69 3.99 10.87
N GLY A 257 5.68 3.90 12.19
CA GLY A 257 5.00 4.84 13.07
C GLY A 257 3.57 4.42 13.36
N ILE A 258 2.70 5.40 13.59
CA ILE A 258 1.31 5.26 13.99
C ILE A 258 0.43 5.83 12.88
N TYR A 259 -0.61 5.09 12.50
CA TYR A 259 -1.74 5.62 11.76
C TYR A 259 -2.94 5.82 12.70
N SER A 260 -3.69 6.90 12.50
CA SER A 260 -4.99 7.11 13.15
C SER A 260 -6.01 7.72 12.18
N ASP A 261 -7.24 7.21 12.21
CA ASP A 261 -8.40 7.91 11.68
C ASP A 261 -8.54 9.25 12.44
N MET A 262 -8.90 10.31 11.72
CA MET A 262 -8.99 11.67 12.27
C MET A 262 -10.13 11.88 13.29
N ASP A 263 -11.09 10.96 13.34
CA ASP A 263 -12.19 10.94 14.31
C ASP A 263 -11.93 9.97 15.48
N SER A 264 -10.69 9.53 15.67
CA SER A 264 -10.24 8.79 16.84
C SER A 264 -9.51 9.69 17.82
N ALA A 265 -9.58 9.41 19.12
CA ALA A 265 -8.92 10.15 20.19
C ALA A 265 -8.09 9.23 21.10
N PRO A 266 -7.02 9.74 21.72
CA PRO A 266 -6.30 8.98 22.74
C PRO A 266 -7.19 8.74 23.97
N ASN A 267 -7.06 7.57 24.58
CA ASN A 267 -7.68 7.27 25.88
C ASN A 267 -6.61 6.89 26.90
N LYS A 268 -6.38 5.59 27.14
CA LYS A 268 -5.22 5.13 27.93
C LYS A 268 -3.88 5.23 27.18
N PHE A 269 -3.93 5.48 25.87
CA PHE A 269 -2.72 5.60 25.07
C PHE A 269 -2.00 6.95 25.30
N ASP A 270 -0.71 6.89 25.57
CA ASP A 270 0.16 8.04 25.84
C ASP A 270 1.52 7.94 25.13
N VAL A 271 2.41 8.89 25.43
CA VAL A 271 3.72 9.04 24.79
C VAL A 271 4.70 7.88 25.04
N ASP A 272 4.49 7.09 26.09
CA ASP A 272 5.38 6.01 26.52
C ASP A 272 4.74 4.61 26.41
N THR A 273 3.49 4.54 25.93
CA THR A 273 2.73 3.29 25.76
C THR A 273 3.41 2.30 24.80
N ILE A 274 4.04 2.80 23.73
CA ILE A 274 4.84 1.99 22.81
C ILE A 274 6.30 2.03 23.28
N THR A 275 6.85 0.86 23.55
CA THR A 275 8.24 0.69 24.00
C THR A 275 9.21 0.56 22.82
N THR A 276 10.51 0.66 23.09
CA THR A 276 11.57 0.52 22.07
C THR A 276 11.56 -0.85 21.38
N GLU A 277 11.08 -1.88 22.09
CA GLU A 277 11.08 -3.27 21.63
C GLU A 277 9.84 -3.67 20.84
N ASP A 278 8.74 -2.92 20.96
CA ASP A 278 7.52 -3.19 20.22
C ASP A 278 7.78 -3.06 18.72
N ASP A 279 7.38 -4.08 17.95
CA ASP A 279 7.61 -4.16 16.51
C ASP A 279 6.34 -3.82 15.71
N ALA A 280 5.19 -4.24 16.20
CA ALA A 280 3.89 -3.68 15.84
C ALA A 280 2.92 -3.74 17.02
N TRP A 281 1.96 -2.82 17.06
CA TRP A 281 1.06 -2.60 18.19
C TRP A 281 -0.35 -2.27 17.69
N PHE A 282 -1.35 -3.02 18.17
CA PHE A 282 -2.74 -2.87 17.76
C PHE A 282 -3.68 -2.98 18.97
N PRO A 283 -4.64 -2.06 19.14
CA PRO A 283 -5.77 -2.31 20.01
C PRO A 283 -6.74 -3.28 19.34
N LEU A 284 -7.51 -4.03 20.12
CA LEU A 284 -8.62 -4.82 19.59
C LEU A 284 -9.83 -3.97 19.24
N GLU A 285 -10.43 -4.25 18.09
CA GLU A 285 -11.73 -3.72 17.70
C GLU A 285 -12.87 -4.62 18.21
N MET A 286 -14.10 -4.10 18.22
CA MET A 286 -15.33 -4.78 18.67
C MET A 286 -15.58 -6.15 18.00
N LEU A 287 -15.03 -6.34 16.80
CA LEU A 287 -15.13 -7.59 16.05
C LEU A 287 -14.15 -8.68 16.53
N GLY A 288 -13.27 -8.37 17.49
CA GLY A 288 -12.22 -9.28 17.96
C GLY A 288 -11.08 -9.44 16.98
N ILE A 289 -10.85 -8.44 16.12
CA ILE A 289 -9.70 -8.37 15.19
C ILE A 289 -8.86 -7.14 15.57
N PRO A 290 -7.56 -7.11 15.24
CA PRO A 290 -6.75 -5.93 15.51
C PRO A 290 -7.27 -4.74 14.70
N ALA A 291 -7.37 -3.58 15.35
CA ALA A 291 -7.98 -2.39 14.80
C ALA A 291 -7.17 -1.84 13.62
N GLN A 292 -7.87 -1.40 12.58
CA GLN A 292 -7.25 -0.76 11.42
C GLN A 292 -7.46 0.77 11.41
N TYR A 293 -8.42 1.27 12.21
CA TYR A 293 -8.65 2.71 12.36
C TYR A 293 -7.54 3.38 13.17
N TRP A 294 -6.79 2.60 13.95
CA TRP A 294 -5.60 3.05 14.66
C TRP A 294 -4.65 1.85 14.80
N PHE A 295 -3.38 2.02 14.45
CA PHE A 295 -2.35 1.00 14.69
C PHE A 295 -0.94 1.58 14.57
N ALA A 296 0.04 0.84 15.08
CA ALA A 296 1.44 1.17 14.93
C ALA A 296 2.26 -0.01 14.41
N ALA A 297 3.24 0.25 13.56
CA ALA A 297 4.21 -0.77 13.17
C ALA A 297 5.54 -0.14 12.79
N SER A 298 6.59 -0.94 12.89
CA SER A 298 7.91 -0.59 12.40
C SER A 298 7.92 -0.59 10.87
N PRO A 299 8.86 0.13 10.25
CA PRO A 299 9.04 0.08 8.80
C PRO A 299 9.20 -1.36 8.31
N ARG A 300 8.59 -1.63 7.16
CA ARG A 300 8.57 -2.94 6.49
C ARG A 300 8.06 -4.09 7.34
N HIS A 301 7.16 -3.83 8.29
CA HIS A 301 6.52 -4.92 9.03
C HIS A 301 5.62 -5.77 8.10
N PRO A 302 5.82 -7.11 7.99
CA PRO A 302 5.16 -7.96 6.99
C PRO A 302 3.63 -7.86 6.96
N ILE A 303 3.00 -7.65 8.12
CA ILE A 303 1.55 -7.46 8.21
C ILE A 303 1.03 -6.30 7.33
N MET A 304 1.79 -5.20 7.19
CA MET A 304 1.40 -4.06 6.36
C MET A 304 1.48 -4.42 4.87
N TYR A 305 2.50 -5.18 4.47
CA TYR A 305 2.64 -5.67 3.10
C TYR A 305 1.49 -6.60 2.73
N PHE A 306 1.18 -7.60 3.56
CA PHE A 306 0.08 -8.52 3.29
C PHE A 306 -1.27 -7.82 3.29
N SER A 307 -1.48 -6.85 4.18
CA SER A 307 -2.71 -6.04 4.21
C SER A 307 -2.86 -5.22 2.93
N ALA A 308 -1.80 -4.54 2.49
CA ALA A 308 -1.79 -3.77 1.24
C ALA A 308 -2.01 -4.67 0.01
N LYS A 309 -1.33 -5.81 -0.08
CA LYS A 309 -1.54 -6.79 -1.16
C LYS A 309 -2.96 -7.36 -1.16
N SER A 310 -3.51 -7.69 0.00
CA SER A 310 -4.89 -8.15 0.12
C SER A 310 -5.88 -7.09 -0.35
N ALA A 311 -5.68 -5.82 0.05
CA ALA A 311 -6.54 -4.72 -0.36
C ALA A 311 -6.49 -4.47 -1.88
N LEU A 312 -5.28 -4.42 -2.45
CA LEU A 312 -5.07 -4.23 -3.89
C LEU A 312 -5.62 -5.41 -4.70
N GLY A 313 -5.38 -6.64 -4.26
CA GLY A 313 -5.94 -7.84 -4.89
C GLY A 313 -7.46 -7.82 -4.87
N ALA A 314 -8.07 -7.51 -3.72
CA ALA A 314 -9.52 -7.42 -3.61
C ALA A 314 -10.10 -6.39 -4.59
N VAL A 315 -9.45 -5.23 -4.78
CA VAL A 315 -9.87 -4.22 -5.76
C VAL A 315 -9.68 -4.72 -7.19
N ALA A 316 -8.53 -5.31 -7.52
CA ALA A 316 -8.20 -5.77 -8.87
C ALA A 316 -9.18 -6.81 -9.41
N TRP A 317 -9.65 -7.71 -8.54
CA TRP A 317 -10.52 -8.82 -8.92
C TRP A 317 -12.02 -8.50 -8.81
N ARG A 318 -12.40 -7.30 -8.37
CA ARG A 318 -13.80 -6.88 -8.29
C ARG A 318 -14.43 -6.75 -9.69
N PRO A 319 -15.61 -7.35 -9.93
CA PRO A 319 -16.38 -7.08 -11.14
C PRO A 319 -16.77 -5.61 -11.27
N ASP A 320 -17.13 -4.98 -10.15
CA ASP A 320 -17.55 -3.59 -10.07
C ASP A 320 -16.82 -2.88 -8.91
N ILE A 321 -15.81 -2.09 -9.26
CA ILE A 321 -15.00 -1.30 -8.30
C ILE A 321 -15.82 -0.14 -7.71
N SER A 322 -16.93 0.26 -8.35
CA SER A 322 -17.82 1.28 -7.79
C SER A 322 -18.59 0.79 -6.57
N ASN A 323 -18.96 -0.49 -6.60
CA ASN A 323 -19.67 -1.15 -5.53
C ASN A 323 -18.65 -1.75 -4.56
N ASN A 324 -17.74 -0.90 -4.08
CA ASN A 324 -16.69 -1.29 -3.15
C ASN A 324 -17.14 -1.13 -1.71
N ASN A 325 -17.35 -2.24 -1.00
CA ASN A 325 -17.52 -2.21 0.44
C ASN A 325 -16.15 -2.10 1.12
N ALA A 326 -15.62 -0.88 1.25
CA ALA A 326 -14.27 -0.63 1.77
C ALA A 326 -13.97 -1.40 3.06
N ALA A 327 -14.93 -1.48 4.00
CA ALA A 327 -14.71 -2.20 5.25
C ALA A 327 -14.36 -3.68 5.06
N LYS A 328 -14.91 -4.33 4.02
CA LYS A 328 -14.60 -5.73 3.69
C LYS A 328 -13.39 -5.88 2.76
N THR A 329 -13.12 -4.90 1.91
CA THR A 329 -12.18 -5.05 0.79
C THR A 329 -10.84 -4.42 1.01
N THR A 330 -10.81 -3.22 1.58
CA THR A 330 -9.59 -2.43 1.75
C THR A 330 -9.29 -2.15 3.22
N GLY A 331 -10.31 -2.05 4.07
CA GLY A 331 -10.20 -1.78 5.50
C GLY A 331 -10.07 -3.05 6.35
N PRO A 332 -10.88 -3.22 7.42
CA PRO A 332 -10.68 -4.32 8.38
C PRO A 332 -10.61 -5.73 7.78
N GLY A 333 -11.35 -5.99 6.70
CA GLY A 333 -11.29 -7.28 5.99
C GLY A 333 -9.91 -7.58 5.39
N ALA A 334 -9.31 -6.62 4.68
CA ALA A 334 -7.97 -6.79 4.11
C ALA A 334 -6.90 -6.91 5.20
N PHE A 335 -7.02 -6.11 6.25
CA PHE A 335 -6.12 -6.18 7.39
C PHE A 335 -6.18 -7.54 8.08
N LYS A 336 -7.39 -8.06 8.33
CA LYS A 336 -7.61 -9.39 8.93
C LYS A 336 -6.90 -10.47 8.11
N VAL A 337 -7.06 -10.45 6.78
CA VAL A 337 -6.38 -11.39 5.88
C VAL A 337 -4.86 -11.24 5.98
N GLY A 338 -4.35 -10.00 6.03
CA GLY A 338 -2.93 -9.74 6.21
C GLY A 338 -2.36 -10.32 7.52
N PHE A 339 -3.12 -10.21 8.62
CA PHE A 339 -2.77 -10.80 9.90
C PHE A 339 -2.77 -12.34 9.86
N VAL A 340 -3.75 -12.95 9.18
CA VAL A 340 -3.79 -14.41 8.99
C VAL A 340 -2.55 -14.91 8.24
N TYR A 341 -2.17 -14.25 7.13
CA TYR A 341 -0.97 -14.61 6.39
C TYR A 341 0.30 -14.47 7.22
N PHE A 342 0.38 -13.40 8.02
CA PHE A 342 1.52 -13.16 8.91
C PHE A 342 1.80 -14.33 9.87
N GLN A 343 0.76 -14.93 10.45
CA GLN A 343 0.87 -16.09 11.35
C GLN A 343 1.01 -17.42 10.59
N ARG A 344 0.23 -17.61 9.53
CA ARG A 344 0.23 -18.88 8.76
C ARG A 344 1.60 -19.24 8.21
N LEU A 345 2.40 -18.24 7.84
CA LEU A 345 3.76 -18.44 7.31
C LEU A 345 4.78 -18.94 8.34
N VAL A 346 4.44 -18.97 9.64
CA VAL A 346 5.23 -19.64 10.68
C VAL A 346 4.59 -20.93 11.21
N GLY A 347 3.55 -21.42 10.53
CA GLY A 347 2.85 -22.64 10.90
C GLY A 347 1.71 -22.44 11.92
N ASP A 348 1.41 -21.20 12.30
CA ASP A 348 0.32 -20.89 13.21
C ASP A 348 -1.01 -20.77 12.45
N GLU A 349 -1.97 -21.61 12.80
CA GLU A 349 -3.34 -21.51 12.26
C GLU A 349 -4.05 -20.32 12.91
N SER A 350 -4.41 -19.33 12.09
CA SER A 350 -5.08 -18.11 12.53
C SER A 350 -6.36 -17.87 11.76
N SER A 351 -7.44 -17.58 12.47
CA SER A 351 -8.69 -17.09 11.86
C SER A 351 -8.70 -15.56 11.70
N GLY A 352 -7.67 -14.88 12.20
CA GLY A 352 -7.59 -13.42 12.31
C GLY A 352 -8.40 -12.83 13.46
N TYR A 353 -9.23 -13.64 14.13
CA TYR A 353 -9.82 -13.29 15.42
C TYR A 353 -8.84 -13.62 16.53
N VAL A 354 -8.54 -12.64 17.37
CA VAL A 354 -7.48 -12.74 18.38
C VAL A 354 -7.90 -12.10 19.69
N THR A 355 -7.20 -12.49 20.76
CA THR A 355 -7.26 -11.85 22.07
C THR A 355 -6.03 -10.96 22.26
N GLU A 356 -6.00 -10.20 23.36
CA GLU A 356 -4.77 -9.59 23.85
C GLU A 356 -3.62 -10.61 23.91
N GLY A 357 -2.42 -10.19 23.51
CA GLY A 357 -1.23 -11.04 23.52
C GLY A 357 -0.11 -10.56 22.60
N LEU A 358 1.02 -11.28 22.63
CA LEU A 358 2.13 -11.11 21.71
C LEU A 358 2.12 -12.24 20.69
N TYR A 359 1.99 -11.90 19.41
CA TYR A 359 1.90 -12.85 18.31
C TYR A 359 3.18 -12.83 17.49
N HIS A 360 3.80 -13.98 17.32
CA HIS A 360 4.95 -14.14 16.44
C HIS A 360 4.45 -14.45 15.02
N GLY A 361 5.19 -13.99 14.02
CA GLY A 361 4.88 -14.30 12.64
C GLY A 361 6.12 -14.33 11.77
N VAL A 362 5.89 -14.27 10.46
CA VAL A 362 6.95 -14.40 9.46
C VAL A 362 8.10 -13.43 9.75
N GLN A 363 9.32 -13.89 9.45
CA GLN A 363 10.57 -13.14 9.67
C GLN A 363 10.89 -12.86 11.15
N ASN A 364 10.34 -13.65 12.06
CA ASN A 364 10.50 -13.46 13.51
C ASN A 364 10.10 -12.05 13.96
N ARG A 365 9.14 -11.45 13.26
CA ARG A 365 8.53 -10.16 13.60
C ARG A 365 7.36 -10.41 14.53
N THR A 366 6.97 -9.40 15.30
CA THR A 366 5.97 -9.59 16.37
C THR A 366 4.88 -8.54 16.32
N VAL A 367 3.64 -8.97 16.58
CA VAL A 367 2.48 -8.10 16.71
C VAL A 367 1.98 -8.18 18.15
N LYS A 368 2.03 -7.05 18.86
CA LYS A 368 1.40 -6.90 20.18
C LYS A 368 -0.04 -6.42 20.02
N VAL A 369 -0.97 -7.20 20.53
CA VAL A 369 -2.40 -6.89 20.56
C VAL A 369 -2.80 -6.58 22.00
N VAL A 370 -3.55 -5.49 22.21
CA VAL A 370 -3.98 -5.05 23.54
C VAL A 370 -5.48 -4.81 23.64
N GLY A 371 -6.01 -4.87 24.86
CA GLY A 371 -7.42 -4.60 25.16
C GLY A 371 -8.33 -5.78 24.83
N THR A 372 -9.63 -5.54 24.82
CA THR A 372 -10.65 -6.58 24.63
C THR A 372 -11.72 -6.12 23.65
N LYS A 373 -12.41 -7.05 22.97
CA LYS A 373 -13.50 -6.70 22.04
C LYS A 373 -14.70 -6.08 22.78
N GLU A 374 -14.91 -6.46 24.04
CA GLU A 374 -15.93 -5.91 24.93
C GLU A 374 -15.65 -4.45 25.31
N ASN A 375 -14.38 -4.05 25.29
CA ASN A 375 -13.92 -2.70 25.60
C ASN A 375 -12.98 -2.16 24.51
N ALA A 376 -13.45 -2.16 23.26
CA ALA A 376 -12.67 -1.73 22.09
C ALA A 376 -12.18 -0.27 22.17
N ASN A 377 -12.77 0.55 23.04
CA ASN A 377 -12.38 1.95 23.26
C ASN A 377 -11.40 2.14 24.44
N GLU A 378 -10.89 1.06 25.04
CA GLU A 378 -10.01 1.12 26.21
C GLU A 378 -8.77 1.99 25.96
N TRP A 379 -8.09 1.74 24.86
CA TRP A 379 -6.82 2.40 24.52
C TRP A 379 -7.04 3.62 23.64
N ILE A 380 -7.93 3.49 22.65
CA ILE A 380 -8.20 4.49 21.63
C ILE A 380 -9.72 4.64 21.51
N GLN A 381 -10.25 5.83 21.74
CA GLN A 381 -11.66 6.11 21.55
C GLN A 381 -11.97 6.30 20.06
N ARG A 382 -12.76 5.40 19.49
CA ARG A 382 -13.24 5.52 18.11
C ARG A 382 -14.45 6.45 18.05
N GLU A 383 -14.58 7.19 16.95
CA GLU A 383 -15.72 8.09 16.69
C GLU A 383 -15.93 9.15 17.79
N SER A 384 -14.84 9.72 18.29
CA SER A 384 -14.85 10.70 19.39
C SER A 384 -15.60 12.00 19.06
N ILE A 385 -15.84 12.25 17.77
CA ILE A 385 -16.47 13.48 17.27
C ILE A 385 -17.98 13.30 17.09
N ARG A 386 -18.75 14.01 17.92
CA ARG A 386 -20.21 14.08 17.81
C ARG A 386 -20.65 14.82 16.53
N GLY A 387 -21.71 14.34 15.88
CA GLY A 387 -22.25 14.97 14.68
C GLY A 387 -21.29 14.93 13.48
N LYS A 388 -20.43 13.90 13.40
CA LYS A 388 -19.36 13.82 12.39
C LYS A 388 -19.84 13.94 10.95
N SER A 389 -21.03 13.45 10.60
CA SER A 389 -21.57 13.57 9.24
C SER A 389 -21.66 15.02 8.75
N SER A 390 -22.17 15.93 9.60
CA SER A 390 -22.24 17.36 9.25
C SER A 390 -20.85 17.99 9.20
N ASN A 391 -19.94 17.57 10.07
CA ASN A 391 -18.56 18.05 10.05
C ASN A 391 -17.82 17.60 8.78
N TYR A 392 -18.00 16.35 8.35
CA TYR A 392 -17.45 15.85 7.09
C TYR A 392 -17.98 16.63 5.89
N GLU A 393 -19.29 16.88 5.85
CA GLU A 393 -19.91 17.68 4.80
C GLU A 393 -19.31 19.09 4.72
N GLN A 394 -19.12 19.77 5.85
CA GLN A 394 -18.47 21.08 5.93
C GLN A 394 -17.01 21.06 5.42
N MET A 395 -16.30 19.95 5.62
CA MET A 395 -14.95 19.74 5.07
C MET A 395 -14.97 19.26 3.61
N GLY A 396 -16.14 19.19 2.98
CA GLY A 396 -16.34 18.67 1.63
C GLY A 396 -16.02 17.18 1.49
N MET A 397 -15.99 16.44 2.59
CA MET A 397 -15.77 15.00 2.63
C MET A 397 -17.11 14.27 2.46
N THR A 398 -17.12 13.20 1.67
CA THR A 398 -18.31 12.36 1.51
C THR A 398 -18.27 11.21 2.51
N HIS A 399 -19.38 10.99 3.21
CA HIS A 399 -19.51 9.81 4.05
C HIS A 399 -19.54 8.53 3.20
N PHE A 400 -19.08 7.41 3.76
CA PHE A 400 -18.92 6.12 3.07
C PHE A 400 -20.15 5.67 2.27
N HIS A 401 -21.36 5.96 2.75
CA HIS A 401 -22.61 5.53 2.12
C HIS A 401 -23.04 6.36 0.89
N GLN A 402 -22.39 7.50 0.61
CA GLN A 402 -22.78 8.41 -0.47
C GLN A 402 -22.01 8.19 -1.79
N THR A 403 -21.05 7.25 -1.83
CA THR A 403 -20.18 7.01 -2.99
C THR A 403 -20.92 6.46 -4.22
N ARG A 404 -22.05 5.77 -4.04
CA ARG A 404 -22.86 5.25 -5.17
C ARG A 404 -23.37 6.35 -6.11
N GLY A 405 -23.66 7.54 -5.59
CA GLY A 405 -24.13 8.68 -6.40
C GLY A 405 -23.03 9.23 -7.31
N LYS A 406 -21.86 9.54 -6.74
CA LYS A 406 -20.72 10.10 -7.48
C LYS A 406 -20.16 9.17 -8.55
N PHE A 407 -20.20 7.86 -8.34
CA PHE A 407 -19.75 6.93 -9.39
C PHE A 407 -20.60 7.04 -10.66
N ARG A 408 -21.92 7.24 -10.50
CA ARG A 408 -22.82 7.44 -11.65
C ARG A 408 -22.52 8.73 -12.41
N GLU A 409 -21.97 9.74 -11.74
CA GLU A 409 -21.56 11.00 -12.37
C GLU A 409 -20.22 10.89 -13.11
N MET A 410 -19.32 10.01 -12.65
CA MET A 410 -18.06 9.73 -13.36
C MET A 410 -18.20 8.81 -14.57
N HIS A 411 -19.42 8.42 -14.95
CA HIS A 411 -19.73 7.63 -16.15
C HIS A 411 -19.51 8.38 -17.48
N SER A 412 -18.56 9.33 -17.56
CA SER A 412 -17.90 9.48 -18.86
C SER A 412 -17.17 8.16 -19.13
N MET A 413 -17.52 7.51 -20.25
CA MET A 413 -17.09 6.13 -20.59
C MET A 413 -15.56 5.94 -20.55
N GLU A 414 -14.77 7.01 -20.62
CA GLU A 414 -13.31 6.97 -20.58
C GLU A 414 -12.72 6.44 -19.25
N SER A 415 -13.34 6.72 -18.10
CA SER A 415 -12.76 6.32 -16.80
C SER A 415 -12.98 4.83 -16.48
N ALA A 416 -14.17 4.30 -16.79
CA ALA A 416 -14.52 2.90 -16.58
C ALA A 416 -13.83 1.98 -17.59
N VAL A 417 -13.75 2.38 -18.86
CA VAL A 417 -13.00 1.64 -19.89
C VAL A 417 -11.50 1.68 -19.58
N GLY A 418 -10.97 2.82 -19.14
CA GLY A 418 -9.58 2.92 -18.69
C GLY A 418 -9.26 1.94 -17.57
N CYS A 419 -10.11 1.87 -16.55
CA CYS A 419 -9.94 0.92 -15.46
C CYS A 419 -10.08 -0.56 -15.91
N LEU A 420 -11.08 -0.87 -16.74
CA LEU A 420 -11.30 -2.22 -17.28
C LEU A 420 -10.18 -2.66 -18.23
N MET A 421 -9.66 -1.76 -19.06
CA MET A 421 -8.50 -2.04 -19.93
C MET A 421 -7.23 -2.25 -19.12
N GLN A 422 -7.06 -1.52 -18.03
CA GLN A 422 -5.95 -1.73 -17.13
C GLN A 422 -6.05 -3.06 -16.39
N ARG A 423 -7.26 -3.44 -15.96
CA ARG A 423 -7.56 -4.80 -15.47
C ARG A 423 -7.21 -5.87 -16.50
N TYR A 424 -7.60 -5.67 -17.76
CA TYR A 424 -7.28 -6.58 -18.85
C TYR A 424 -5.76 -6.74 -19.03
N ARG A 425 -5.00 -5.63 -19.03
CA ARG A 425 -3.53 -5.66 -19.13
C ARG A 425 -2.88 -6.44 -17.99
N MET A 426 -3.31 -6.19 -16.75
CA MET A 426 -2.80 -6.94 -15.59
C MET A 426 -3.05 -8.45 -15.74
N HIS A 427 -4.22 -8.86 -16.24
CA HIS A 427 -4.50 -10.29 -16.44
C HIS A 427 -3.76 -10.91 -17.62
N THR A 428 -3.45 -10.16 -18.68
CA THR A 428 -2.69 -10.68 -19.83
C THR A 428 -1.19 -10.73 -19.59
N ASP A 429 -0.66 -9.88 -18.70
CA ASP A 429 0.77 -9.81 -18.37
C ASP A 429 1.18 -10.79 -17.25
N VAL A 430 0.22 -11.37 -16.52
CA VAL A 430 0.42 -12.40 -15.45
C VAL A 430 0.84 -13.78 -16.00
N LEU A 431 1.19 -13.90 -17.28
CA LEU A 431 2.00 -15.03 -17.78
C LEU A 431 3.43 -15.06 -17.18
N VAL A 432 3.79 -14.06 -16.35
CA VAL A 432 4.96 -14.12 -15.46
C VAL A 432 4.46 -14.55 -14.07
N GLY A 433 4.59 -15.85 -13.79
CA GLY A 433 4.04 -16.51 -12.61
C GLY A 433 4.48 -15.90 -11.26
N TRP A 434 3.53 -15.80 -10.34
CA TRP A 434 3.73 -15.50 -8.93
C TRP A 434 4.53 -16.58 -8.18
N ASP A 435 4.79 -17.73 -8.82
CA ASP A 435 5.53 -18.86 -8.25
C ASP A 435 7.03 -18.60 -8.05
N ASN A 436 7.57 -17.44 -8.49
CA ASN A 436 9.01 -17.14 -8.43
C ASN A 436 9.40 -16.05 -7.41
N VAL A 437 8.52 -15.66 -6.48
CA VAL A 437 8.78 -14.55 -5.51
C VAL A 437 8.64 -14.99 -4.05
N VAL A 438 8.73 -16.29 -3.75
CA VAL A 438 8.91 -16.79 -2.38
C VAL A 438 10.19 -17.60 -2.29
#